data_AF-A0A925R835-F1
#
_entry.id   AF-A0A925R835-F1
#
_cell.length_a   1.000
_cell.length_b   1.000
_cell.length_c   1.000
_cell.angle_alpha   90.00
_cell.angle_beta   90.00
_cell.angle_gamma   90.00
#
_symmetry.space_group_name_H-M   'P 1'
#
loop_
_entity.id
_entity.type
_entity.pdbx_description
1 polymer ?
#
loop_
_entity_poly.entity_id
_entity_poly.type
_entity_poly.pdbx_seq_one_letter_code
_entity_poly.pdbx_strand_id
1 'polypeptide(L)'
;MSDVIKQQIRELLDKHNAVLLAHNYMRDEVQEIADITGDSLALSIEAAKTDADVIVFCGVHFMAESAAILSPGKKVLLPRPDAGCPMADMVTAEELEQLKRRHPGVPVVTYVNSSAEVKAHSDICCTSANALKVVRSLKEEELIFVPDRNLGRWIARFVPEKKFIFWEGFCPTHERMTVQAVLQKKAEHPDALFICHPESAPEVSAMADNVCSTSGMYDYCRTSPATRFIVGTEAGILYKLRLDSPGKEFILASPALFCPNMKLTSLEDVLLSLQTLEPVVSVPEDIRLKAKGALDRMLAVPRD
;
A
#
# COMPACT_ATOMS: atom_id res chain seq x y z
N MET A 1 -12.49 17.70 -22.41
CA MET A 1 -11.10 17.25 -22.65
C MET A 1 -10.82 15.96 -21.89
N SER A 2 -11.07 15.92 -20.57
CA SER A 2 -10.93 14.67 -19.77
C SER A 2 -11.78 13.52 -20.30
N ASP A 3 -13.05 13.74 -20.67
CA ASP A 3 -13.94 12.65 -21.13
C ASP A 3 -13.46 11.96 -22.42
N VAL A 4 -12.85 12.73 -23.32
CA VAL A 4 -12.26 12.17 -24.57
C VAL A 4 -11.08 11.27 -24.24
N ILE A 5 -10.20 11.69 -23.33
CA ILE A 5 -9.05 10.89 -22.88
C ILE A 5 -9.55 9.60 -22.19
N LYS A 6 -10.55 9.72 -21.31
CA LYS A 6 -11.15 8.55 -20.62
C LYS A 6 -11.72 7.54 -21.62
N GLN A 7 -12.44 8.02 -22.65
CA GLN A 7 -12.97 7.16 -23.71
C GLN A 7 -11.85 6.44 -24.48
N GLN A 8 -10.80 7.17 -24.89
CA GLN A 8 -9.66 6.58 -25.59
C GLN A 8 -8.94 5.53 -24.74
N ILE A 9 -8.80 5.76 -23.43
CA ILE A 9 -8.25 4.76 -22.50
C ILE A 9 -9.11 3.50 -22.51
N ARG A 10 -10.44 3.62 -22.41
CA ARG A 10 -11.34 2.45 -22.45
C ARG A 10 -11.23 1.66 -23.75
N GLU A 11 -11.21 2.33 -24.89
CA GLU A 11 -11.03 1.69 -26.20
C GLU A 11 -9.70 0.93 -26.30
N LEU A 12 -8.62 1.47 -25.73
CA LEU A 12 -7.31 0.82 -25.72
C LEU A 12 -7.24 -0.34 -24.71
N LEU A 13 -7.90 -0.22 -23.56
CA LEU A 13 -7.98 -1.32 -22.59
C LEU A 13 -8.63 -2.55 -23.24
N ASP A 14 -9.77 -2.35 -23.92
CA ASP A 14 -10.46 -3.42 -24.64
C ASP A 14 -9.58 -4.00 -25.78
N LYS A 15 -8.97 -3.12 -26.59
CA LYS A 15 -8.10 -3.53 -27.71
C LYS A 15 -6.92 -4.39 -27.27
N HIS A 16 -6.35 -4.09 -26.10
CA HIS A 16 -5.17 -4.77 -25.58
C HIS A 16 -5.49 -5.90 -24.60
N ASN A 17 -6.77 -6.23 -24.40
CA ASN A 17 -7.22 -7.14 -23.35
C ASN A 17 -6.54 -6.80 -22.01
N ALA A 18 -6.61 -5.52 -21.64
CA ALA A 18 -5.88 -4.95 -20.51
C ALA A 18 -6.81 -4.66 -19.34
N VAL A 19 -6.28 -4.78 -18.12
CA VAL A 19 -6.96 -4.37 -16.88
C VAL A 19 -6.24 -3.17 -16.26
N LEU A 20 -6.99 -2.13 -15.90
CA LEU A 20 -6.49 -0.93 -15.23
C LEU A 20 -6.69 -1.05 -13.71
N LEU A 21 -5.59 -1.03 -12.97
CA LEU A 21 -5.58 -1.08 -11.51
C LEU A 21 -5.24 0.29 -10.97
N ALA A 22 -5.95 0.76 -9.94
CA ALA A 22 -5.59 1.99 -9.23
C ALA A 22 -5.51 1.77 -7.72
N HIS A 23 -4.39 2.18 -7.13
CA HIS A 23 -4.29 2.26 -5.68
C HIS A 23 -5.26 3.30 -5.10
N ASN A 24 -5.72 3.07 -3.87
CA ASN A 24 -6.60 3.98 -3.11
C ASN A 24 -6.05 5.42 -2.93
N TYR A 25 -4.78 5.64 -3.23
CA TYR A 25 -4.11 6.94 -3.14
C TYR A 25 -3.91 7.59 -4.51
N MET A 26 -4.41 7.00 -5.59
CA MET A 26 -4.35 7.63 -6.90
C MET A 26 -5.21 8.89 -6.95
N ARG A 27 -5.04 9.67 -8.01
CA ARG A 27 -5.92 10.82 -8.30
C ARG A 27 -7.35 10.33 -8.53
N ASP A 28 -8.33 11.14 -8.14
CA ASP A 28 -9.75 10.81 -8.23
C ASP A 28 -10.14 10.40 -9.66
N GLU A 29 -9.66 11.14 -10.67
CA GLU A 29 -9.93 10.86 -12.07
C GLU A 29 -9.31 9.55 -12.59
N VAL A 30 -8.23 9.08 -11.96
CA VAL A 30 -7.58 7.79 -12.27
C VAL A 30 -8.33 6.66 -11.56
N GLN A 31 -8.74 6.87 -10.30
CA GLN A 31 -9.56 5.90 -9.57
C GLN A 31 -10.92 5.68 -10.27
N GLU A 32 -11.52 6.74 -10.80
CA GLU A 32 -12.81 6.71 -11.50
C GLU A 32 -12.84 5.76 -12.71
N ILE A 33 -11.73 5.68 -13.45
CA ILE A 33 -11.64 4.84 -14.65
C ILE A 33 -10.96 3.49 -14.40
N ALA A 34 -10.54 3.18 -13.18
CA ALA A 34 -9.93 1.89 -12.89
C ALA A 34 -10.97 0.76 -12.95
N ASP A 35 -10.55 -0.41 -13.42
CA ASP A 35 -11.37 -1.62 -13.37
C ASP A 35 -11.37 -2.21 -11.95
N ILE A 36 -10.24 -2.06 -11.25
CA ILE A 36 -10.06 -2.55 -9.89
C ILE A 36 -9.38 -1.45 -9.06
N THR A 37 -9.99 -1.11 -7.94
CA THR A 37 -9.42 -0.23 -6.91
C THR A 37 -9.13 -1.04 -5.65
N GLY A 38 -8.08 -0.69 -4.91
CA GLY A 38 -7.73 -1.43 -3.70
C GLY A 38 -6.42 -1.05 -3.06
N ASP A 39 -6.07 -1.81 -2.02
CA ASP A 39 -4.77 -1.74 -1.37
C ASP A 39 -3.70 -2.51 -2.16
N SER A 40 -2.44 -2.28 -1.78
CA SER A 40 -1.24 -2.62 -2.55
C SER A 40 -1.24 -4.05 -3.09
N LEU A 41 -1.33 -5.04 -2.20
CA LEU A 41 -1.25 -6.45 -2.61
C LEU A 41 -2.60 -6.98 -3.13
N ALA A 42 -3.74 -6.53 -2.59
CA ALA A 42 -5.05 -6.95 -3.10
C ALA A 42 -5.15 -6.71 -4.60
N LEU A 43 -4.72 -5.55 -5.08
CA LEU A 43 -4.71 -5.22 -6.50
C LEU A 43 -3.93 -6.23 -7.35
N SER A 44 -2.73 -6.60 -6.90
CA SER A 44 -1.87 -7.54 -7.63
C SER A 44 -2.47 -8.95 -7.68
N ILE A 45 -3.16 -9.37 -6.60
CA ILE A 45 -3.85 -10.67 -6.54
C ILE A 45 -5.07 -10.68 -7.47
N GLU A 46 -5.92 -9.66 -7.41
CA GLU A 46 -7.12 -9.60 -8.25
C GLU A 46 -6.75 -9.53 -9.73
N ALA A 47 -5.71 -8.77 -10.07
CA ALA A 47 -5.18 -8.72 -11.42
C ALA A 47 -4.62 -10.06 -11.91
N ALA A 48 -4.00 -10.86 -11.03
CA ALA A 48 -3.52 -12.19 -11.38
C ALA A 48 -4.66 -13.17 -11.71
N LYS A 49 -5.87 -12.94 -11.17
CA LYS A 49 -7.06 -13.78 -11.41
C LYS A 49 -7.82 -13.45 -12.69
N THR A 50 -7.54 -12.31 -13.33
CA THR A 50 -8.23 -11.94 -14.58
C THR A 50 -7.67 -12.72 -15.77
N ASP A 51 -8.39 -12.72 -16.89
CA ASP A 51 -7.91 -13.25 -18.18
C ASP A 51 -7.20 -12.17 -19.03
N ALA A 52 -6.91 -11.00 -18.43
CA ALA A 52 -6.22 -9.90 -19.12
C ALA A 52 -4.76 -10.25 -19.44
N ASP A 53 -4.31 -9.88 -20.63
CA ASP A 53 -2.92 -10.05 -21.11
C ASP A 53 -1.99 -8.93 -20.60
N VAL A 54 -2.57 -7.76 -20.35
CA VAL A 54 -1.86 -6.55 -19.93
C VAL A 54 -2.44 -6.03 -18.61
N ILE A 55 -1.57 -5.66 -17.67
CA ILE A 55 -1.93 -4.97 -16.44
C ILE A 55 -1.39 -3.55 -16.53
N VAL A 56 -2.25 -2.54 -16.45
CA VAL A 56 -1.82 -1.15 -16.26
C VAL A 56 -1.91 -0.83 -14.77
N PHE A 57 -0.77 -0.67 -14.11
CA PHE A 57 -0.70 -0.46 -12.67
C PHE A 57 -0.53 1.02 -12.33
N CYS A 58 -1.64 1.70 -11.99
CA CYS A 58 -1.62 3.05 -11.43
C CYS A 58 -1.32 2.98 -9.93
N GLY A 59 -0.03 3.10 -9.60
CA GLY A 59 0.50 3.06 -8.24
C GLY A 59 1.97 3.46 -8.23
N VAL A 60 2.78 2.75 -7.45
CA VAL A 60 4.24 2.97 -7.34
C VAL A 60 5.01 1.70 -7.69
N HIS A 61 6.31 1.84 -7.95
CA HIS A 61 7.19 0.81 -8.52
C HIS A 61 7.07 -0.57 -7.87
N PHE A 62 7.22 -0.67 -6.54
CA PHE A 62 7.16 -1.96 -5.85
C PHE A 62 5.81 -2.69 -5.99
N MET A 63 4.72 -1.95 -6.23
CA MET A 63 3.40 -2.54 -6.44
C MET A 63 3.32 -3.16 -7.83
N ALA A 64 3.85 -2.46 -8.85
CA ALA A 64 3.98 -3.02 -10.20
C ALA A 64 4.93 -4.24 -10.22
N GLU A 65 6.02 -4.22 -9.45
CA GLU A 65 6.86 -5.42 -9.25
C GLU A 65 6.06 -6.57 -8.63
N SER A 66 5.22 -6.29 -7.64
CA SER A 66 4.38 -7.31 -7.00
C SER A 66 3.38 -7.93 -7.98
N ALA A 67 2.80 -7.13 -8.88
CA ALA A 67 1.96 -7.63 -9.97
C ALA A 67 2.77 -8.50 -10.95
N ALA A 68 3.98 -8.09 -11.32
CA ALA A 68 4.86 -8.86 -12.20
C ALA A 68 5.30 -10.19 -11.56
N ILE A 69 5.53 -10.22 -10.24
CA ILE A 69 5.86 -11.44 -9.50
C ILE A 69 4.70 -12.45 -9.53
N LEU A 70 3.48 -11.97 -9.31
CA LEU A 70 2.27 -12.78 -9.22
C LEU A 70 1.69 -13.15 -10.59
N SER A 71 2.01 -12.38 -11.63
CA SER A 71 1.49 -12.55 -13.00
C SER A 71 2.61 -12.68 -14.03
N PRO A 72 3.50 -13.70 -13.94
CA PRO A 72 4.70 -13.80 -14.79
C PRO A 72 4.40 -13.92 -16.30
N GLY A 73 3.19 -14.32 -16.67
CA GLY A 73 2.75 -14.40 -18.08
C GLY A 73 2.13 -13.12 -18.63
N LYS A 74 1.90 -12.10 -17.80
CA LYS A 74 1.22 -10.85 -18.19
C LYS A 74 2.21 -9.72 -18.38
N LYS A 75 1.92 -8.80 -19.30
CA LYS A 75 2.70 -7.57 -19.44
C LYS A 75 2.24 -6.55 -18.38
N VAL A 76 3.11 -6.18 -17.45
CA VAL A 76 2.80 -5.17 -16.42
C VAL A 76 3.37 -3.82 -16.83
N LEU A 77 2.49 -2.83 -16.97
CA LEU A 77 2.83 -1.45 -17.29
C LEU A 77 2.78 -0.58 -16.03
N LEU A 78 3.77 0.28 -15.86
CA LEU A 78 3.78 1.34 -14.86
C LEU A 78 3.88 2.68 -15.60
N PRO A 79 2.76 3.40 -15.81
CA PRO A 79 2.74 4.62 -16.64
C PRO A 79 3.78 5.66 -16.25
N ARG A 80 4.12 5.75 -14.96
CA ARG A 80 5.18 6.61 -14.43
C ARG A 80 6.26 5.77 -13.75
N PRO A 81 7.37 5.45 -14.43
CA PRO A 81 8.43 4.63 -13.86
C PRO A 81 9.17 5.35 -12.71
N ASP A 82 9.08 6.67 -12.66
CA ASP A 82 9.57 7.54 -11.58
C ASP A 82 8.62 7.60 -10.35
N ALA A 83 7.48 6.89 -10.38
CA ALA A 83 6.61 6.74 -9.22
C ALA A 83 7.21 5.75 -8.20
N GLY A 84 8.19 6.21 -7.44
CA GLY A 84 8.84 5.44 -6.37
C GLY A 84 8.13 5.50 -5.02
N CYS A 85 8.65 4.78 -4.04
CA CYS A 85 8.24 4.88 -2.64
C CYS A 85 9.48 5.06 -1.77
N PRO A 86 9.75 6.27 -1.25
CA PRO A 86 10.97 6.53 -0.47
C PRO A 86 11.16 5.57 0.70
N MET A 87 10.07 5.12 1.33
CA MET A 87 10.12 4.12 2.41
C MET A 87 10.56 2.74 1.92
N ALA A 88 10.12 2.32 0.74
CA ALA A 88 10.56 1.05 0.15
C ALA A 88 12.06 1.09 -0.19
N ASP A 89 12.55 2.29 -0.57
CA ASP A 89 13.95 2.54 -0.91
C ASP A 89 14.85 2.72 0.33
N MET A 90 14.27 2.82 1.54
CA MET A 90 15.04 2.92 2.81
C MET A 90 15.66 1.59 3.24
N VAL A 91 15.36 0.48 2.57
CA VAL A 91 15.98 -0.83 2.80
C VAL A 91 16.43 -1.44 1.48
N THR A 92 17.68 -1.84 1.41
CA THR A 92 18.21 -2.59 0.26
C THR A 92 18.40 -4.07 0.60
N ALA A 93 18.46 -4.93 -0.42
CA ALA A 93 18.74 -6.36 -0.22
C ALA A 93 20.12 -6.59 0.41
N GLU A 94 21.11 -5.78 0.07
CA GLU A 94 22.46 -5.86 0.64
C GLU A 94 22.44 -5.54 2.14
N GLU A 95 21.83 -4.43 2.55
CA GLU A 95 21.82 -4.06 3.97
C GLU A 95 20.96 -5.02 4.80
N LEU A 96 19.86 -5.53 4.24
CA LEU A 96 19.07 -6.59 4.88
C LEU A 96 19.90 -7.86 5.08
N GLU A 97 20.69 -8.27 4.08
CA GLU A 97 21.57 -9.43 4.19
C GLU A 97 22.66 -9.22 5.27
N GLN A 98 23.22 -8.01 5.37
CA GLN A 98 24.14 -7.65 6.45
C GLN A 98 23.47 -7.71 7.83
N LEU A 99 22.20 -7.31 7.93
CA LEU A 99 21.43 -7.44 9.17
C LEU A 99 21.19 -8.91 9.53
N LYS A 100 20.80 -9.75 8.57
CA LYS A 100 20.63 -11.20 8.76
C LYS A 100 21.90 -11.88 9.24
N ARG A 101 23.08 -11.50 8.73
CA ARG A 101 24.38 -12.02 9.20
C ARG A 101 24.68 -11.67 10.67
N ARG A 102 24.20 -10.52 11.14
CA ARG A 102 24.32 -10.10 12.56
C ARG A 102 23.32 -10.80 13.46
N HIS A 103 22.23 -11.32 12.90
CA HIS A 103 21.15 -12.00 13.62
C HIS A 103 20.82 -13.35 12.95
N PRO A 104 21.76 -14.32 12.97
CA PRO A 104 21.59 -15.58 12.27
C PRO A 104 20.41 -16.38 12.84
N GLY A 105 19.52 -16.85 11.95
CA GLY A 105 18.35 -17.65 12.31
C GLY A 105 17.11 -16.83 12.73
N VAL A 106 17.21 -15.49 12.77
CA VAL A 106 16.05 -14.63 13.04
C VAL A 106 15.25 -14.41 11.74
N PRO A 107 13.94 -14.72 11.71
CA PRO A 107 13.12 -14.55 10.52
C PRO A 107 12.91 -13.08 10.18
N VAL A 108 12.88 -12.79 8.88
CA VAL A 108 12.60 -11.46 8.33
C VAL A 108 11.13 -11.36 7.90
N VAL A 109 10.39 -10.49 8.57
CA VAL A 109 9.07 -10.03 8.17
C VAL A 109 9.19 -8.72 7.39
N THR A 110 8.74 -8.73 6.15
CA THR A 110 8.87 -7.59 5.24
C THR A 110 7.52 -7.04 4.84
N TYR A 111 7.28 -5.77 5.13
CA TYR A 111 6.13 -5.06 4.60
C TYR A 111 6.23 -4.97 3.07
N VAL A 112 5.11 -5.17 2.35
CA VAL A 112 5.07 -5.20 0.88
C VAL A 112 5.63 -3.94 0.21
N ASN A 113 5.68 -2.82 0.94
CA ASN A 113 6.35 -1.58 0.58
C ASN A 113 7.87 -1.73 0.66
N SER A 114 8.42 -2.55 -0.23
CA SER A 114 9.83 -2.96 -0.34
C SER A 114 10.10 -3.43 -1.76
N SER A 115 11.34 -3.43 -2.25
CA SER A 115 11.64 -3.93 -3.60
C SER A 115 11.43 -5.45 -3.74
N ALA A 116 11.32 -5.93 -4.98
CA ALA A 116 11.33 -7.37 -5.28
C ALA A 116 12.59 -8.07 -4.72
N GLU A 117 13.75 -7.42 -4.77
CA GLU A 117 14.99 -7.95 -4.22
C GLU A 117 14.93 -8.09 -2.70
N VAL A 118 14.42 -7.10 -1.99
CA VAL A 118 14.23 -7.20 -0.53
C VAL A 118 13.31 -8.37 -0.20
N LYS A 119 12.16 -8.49 -0.90
CA LYS A 119 11.23 -9.62 -0.73
C LYS A 119 11.90 -10.98 -0.97
N ALA A 120 12.85 -11.06 -1.91
CA ALA A 120 13.60 -12.29 -2.19
C ALA A 120 14.56 -12.71 -1.06
N HIS A 121 14.93 -11.78 -0.19
CA HIS A 121 15.75 -12.04 1.00
C HIS A 121 14.91 -12.25 2.28
N SER A 122 13.57 -12.17 2.18
CA SER A 122 12.64 -12.22 3.31
C SER A 122 12.09 -13.62 3.58
N ASP A 123 11.80 -13.89 4.84
CA ASP A 123 11.10 -15.11 5.25
C ASP A 123 9.60 -14.99 5.04
N ILE A 124 8.97 -13.85 5.27
CA ILE A 124 7.53 -13.69 5.00
C ILE A 124 7.20 -12.22 4.75
N CYS A 125 6.28 -11.97 3.82
CA CYS A 125 5.78 -10.62 3.61
C CYS A 125 4.60 -10.29 4.56
N CYS A 126 4.25 -9.02 4.68
CA CYS A 126 3.00 -8.58 5.31
C CYS A 126 2.43 -7.34 4.63
N THR A 127 1.16 -7.03 4.88
CA THR A 127 0.55 -5.73 4.61
C THR A 127 0.08 -5.08 5.90
N SER A 128 -0.30 -3.80 5.89
CA SER A 128 -0.91 -3.15 7.05
C SER A 128 -2.23 -3.80 7.50
N ALA A 129 -2.84 -4.64 6.65
CA ALA A 129 -4.09 -5.37 6.90
C ALA A 129 -3.91 -6.81 7.42
N ASN A 130 -2.68 -7.33 7.51
CA ASN A 130 -2.44 -8.68 8.07
C ASN A 130 -1.15 -8.81 8.89
N ALA A 131 -0.36 -7.74 9.04
CA ALA A 131 0.93 -7.79 9.73
C ALA A 131 0.85 -8.38 11.14
N LEU A 132 -0.21 -8.10 11.91
CA LEU A 132 -0.41 -8.71 13.23
C LEU A 132 -0.57 -10.23 13.15
N LYS A 133 -1.39 -10.70 12.22
CA LYS A 133 -1.64 -12.14 12.01
C LYS A 133 -0.39 -12.84 11.49
N VAL A 134 0.38 -12.19 10.60
CA VAL A 134 1.66 -12.69 10.10
C VAL A 134 2.67 -12.84 11.23
N VAL A 135 2.84 -11.82 12.09
CA VAL A 135 3.77 -11.92 13.21
C VAL A 135 3.34 -13.00 14.22
N ARG A 136 2.03 -13.15 14.47
CA ARG A 136 1.50 -14.21 15.34
C ARG A 136 1.66 -15.62 14.78
N SER A 137 1.76 -15.78 13.45
CA SER A 137 1.93 -17.10 12.84
C SER A 137 3.37 -17.63 12.92
N LEU A 138 4.34 -16.75 13.19
CA LEU A 138 5.73 -17.14 13.42
C LEU A 138 5.88 -17.89 14.74
N LYS A 139 6.70 -18.94 14.75
CA LYS A 139 7.00 -19.72 15.96
C LYS A 139 8.10 -19.06 16.79
N GLU A 140 8.97 -18.33 16.12
CA GLU A 140 10.16 -17.69 16.65
C GLU A 140 9.80 -16.52 17.57
N GLU A 141 10.50 -16.39 18.69
CA GLU A 141 10.27 -15.31 19.66
C GLU A 141 10.87 -13.98 19.20
N GLU A 142 11.89 -14.01 18.33
CA GLU A 142 12.55 -12.82 17.78
C GLU A 142 12.31 -12.73 16.28
N LEU A 143 12.15 -11.52 15.73
CA LEU A 143 12.00 -11.27 14.30
C LEU A 143 12.62 -9.94 13.88
N ILE A 144 13.04 -9.86 12.62
CA ILE A 144 13.41 -8.60 11.94
C ILE A 144 12.18 -8.07 11.22
N PHE A 145 11.86 -6.78 11.42
CA PHE A 145 10.73 -6.13 10.76
C PHE A 145 11.20 -4.96 9.89
N VAL A 146 10.93 -5.02 8.58
CA VAL A 146 11.38 -4.01 7.61
C VAL A 146 10.24 -3.54 6.67
N PRO A 147 10.33 -2.33 6.08
CA PRO A 147 11.20 -1.23 6.48
C PRO A 147 10.56 -0.29 7.52
N ASP A 148 9.24 -0.36 7.73
CA ASP A 148 8.51 0.67 8.47
C ASP A 148 8.52 0.43 9.99
N ARG A 149 9.15 1.34 10.72
CA ARG A 149 9.28 1.30 12.18
C ARG A 149 7.95 1.53 12.90
N ASN A 150 7.06 2.32 12.33
CA ASN A 150 5.80 2.72 12.99
C ASN A 150 4.83 1.55 12.98
N LEU A 151 4.65 0.88 11.84
CA LEU A 151 3.92 -0.36 11.69
C LEU A 151 4.54 -1.43 12.59
N GLY A 152 5.86 -1.64 12.53
CA GLY A 152 6.52 -2.62 13.40
C GLY A 152 6.22 -2.39 14.88
N ARG A 153 6.37 -1.16 15.38
CA ARG A 153 6.07 -0.80 16.78
C ARG A 153 4.59 -0.89 17.10
N TRP A 154 3.71 -0.56 16.17
CA TRP A 154 2.27 -0.74 16.32
C TRP A 154 1.94 -2.22 16.55
N ILE A 155 2.47 -3.12 15.72
CA ILE A 155 2.27 -4.57 15.87
C ILE A 155 2.83 -5.07 17.20
N ALA A 156 4.03 -4.65 17.60
CA ALA A 156 4.68 -5.07 18.83
C ALA A 156 3.83 -4.85 20.09
N ARG A 157 2.95 -3.84 20.11
CA ARG A 157 2.02 -3.59 21.23
C ARG A 157 1.01 -4.72 21.47
N PHE A 158 0.72 -5.53 20.45
CA PHE A 158 -0.28 -6.61 20.49
C PHE A 158 0.33 -8.01 20.61
N VAL A 159 1.66 -8.09 20.63
CA VAL A 159 2.46 -9.31 20.79
C VAL A 159 3.68 -9.03 21.67
N PRO A 160 3.48 -8.60 22.95
CA PRO A 160 4.58 -8.25 23.85
C PRO A 160 5.55 -9.41 24.14
N GLU A 161 5.15 -10.64 23.84
CA GLU A 161 5.97 -11.85 23.90
C GLU A 161 7.00 -11.96 22.75
N LYS A 162 6.83 -11.19 21.67
CA LYS A 162 7.76 -11.18 20.52
C LYS A 162 8.78 -10.04 20.66
N LYS A 163 10.05 -10.33 20.41
CA LYS A 163 11.15 -9.37 20.33
C LYS A 163 11.34 -8.92 18.88
N PHE A 164 11.32 -7.61 18.65
CA PHE A 164 11.48 -7.03 17.32
C PHE A 164 12.86 -6.40 17.15
N ILE A 165 13.48 -6.66 16.01
CA ILE A 165 14.59 -5.90 15.47
C ILE A 165 14.00 -4.99 14.38
N PHE A 166 13.82 -3.72 14.71
CA PHE A 166 13.20 -2.76 13.80
C PHE A 166 14.20 -2.21 12.80
N TRP A 167 13.78 -2.14 11.54
CA TRP A 167 14.36 -1.18 10.60
C TRP A 167 13.81 0.21 10.89
N GLU A 168 14.66 1.24 10.88
CA GLU A 168 14.27 2.61 11.24
C GLU A 168 13.71 3.42 10.06
N GLY A 169 13.18 2.73 9.04
CA GLY A 169 12.47 3.35 7.92
C GLY A 169 11.08 3.82 8.32
N PHE A 170 10.48 4.68 7.50
CA PHE A 170 9.18 5.29 7.77
C PHE A 170 8.55 5.86 6.50
N CYS A 171 7.22 5.98 6.47
CA CYS A 171 6.52 6.69 5.41
C CYS A 171 6.56 8.21 5.60
N PRO A 172 7.20 9.00 4.71
CA PRO A 172 7.27 10.46 4.87
C PRO A 172 5.90 11.15 4.84
N THR A 173 4.91 10.57 4.16
CA THR A 173 3.56 11.13 4.10
C THR A 173 2.87 11.02 5.46
N HIS A 174 2.92 9.86 6.12
CA HIS A 174 2.29 9.67 7.43
C HIS A 174 3.07 10.33 8.57
N GLU A 175 4.41 10.41 8.45
CA GLU A 175 5.27 11.08 9.44
C GLU A 175 5.00 12.60 9.53
N ARG A 176 4.44 13.21 8.48
CA ARG A 176 4.05 14.64 8.47
C ARG A 176 2.80 14.93 9.32
N MET A 177 2.06 13.91 9.73
CA MET A 177 0.91 14.08 10.62
C MET A 177 1.41 14.29 12.04
N THR A 178 1.25 15.50 12.58
CA THR A 178 1.70 15.84 13.93
C THR A 178 0.57 15.72 14.94
N VAL A 179 0.94 15.49 16.21
CA VAL A 179 -0.01 15.50 17.33
C VAL A 179 -0.82 16.80 17.37
N GLN A 180 -0.16 17.94 17.16
CA GLN A 180 -0.81 19.25 17.17
C GLN A 180 -1.86 19.38 16.07
N ALA A 181 -1.58 18.91 14.84
CA ALA A 181 -2.54 18.96 13.74
C ALA A 181 -3.79 18.12 14.05
N VAL A 182 -3.61 16.93 14.63
CA VAL A 182 -4.73 16.06 15.03
C VAL A 182 -5.53 16.70 16.16
N LEU A 183 -4.89 17.22 17.20
CA LEU A 183 -5.59 17.89 18.31
C LEU A 183 -6.40 19.10 17.84
N GLN A 184 -5.82 19.90 16.94
CA GLN A 184 -6.54 21.02 16.32
C GLN A 184 -7.78 20.51 15.57
N LYS A 185 -7.65 19.47 14.75
CA LYS A 185 -8.79 18.91 14.01
C LYS A 185 -9.86 18.31 14.92
N LYS A 186 -9.48 17.63 16.00
CA LYS A 186 -10.44 17.13 17.00
C LYS A 186 -11.15 18.27 17.73
N ALA A 187 -10.48 19.41 17.97
CA ALA A 187 -11.12 20.59 18.55
C ALA A 187 -12.08 21.29 17.57
N GLU A 188 -11.74 21.34 16.28
CA GLU A 188 -12.60 21.87 15.21
C GLU A 188 -13.83 20.97 14.95
N HIS A 189 -13.69 19.66 15.17
CA HIS A 189 -14.72 18.64 14.89
C HIS A 189 -14.87 17.66 16.07
N PRO A 190 -15.44 18.11 17.22
CA PRO A 190 -15.47 17.33 18.46
C PRO A 190 -16.34 16.07 18.40
N ASP A 191 -17.25 15.98 17.42
CA ASP A 191 -18.13 14.85 17.16
C ASP A 191 -17.57 13.84 16.14
N ALA A 192 -16.41 14.13 15.53
CA ALA A 192 -15.80 13.28 14.54
C ALA A 192 -14.85 12.23 15.15
N LEU A 193 -14.97 10.98 14.70
CA LEU A 193 -14.04 9.92 15.07
C LEU A 193 -12.71 10.09 14.31
N PHE A 194 -11.59 10.01 15.00
CA PHE A 194 -10.27 10.02 14.38
C PHE A 194 -9.84 8.60 14.03
N ILE A 195 -9.63 8.33 12.73
CA ILE A 195 -9.06 7.08 12.24
C ILE A 195 -7.72 7.34 11.58
N CYS A 196 -6.73 6.47 11.78
CA CYS A 196 -5.42 6.66 11.15
C CYS A 196 -4.76 5.35 10.71
N HIS A 197 -3.77 5.47 9.83
CA HIS A 197 -3.03 4.32 9.34
C HIS A 197 -1.95 3.91 10.35
N PRO A 198 -1.60 2.62 10.50
CA PRO A 198 -0.55 2.17 11.42
C PRO A 198 0.88 2.62 11.05
N GLU A 199 1.08 3.22 9.86
CA GLU A 199 2.34 3.91 9.49
C GLU A 199 2.49 5.28 10.18
N SER A 200 1.45 5.76 10.87
CA SER A 200 1.51 7.02 11.62
C SER A 200 2.39 6.90 12.85
N ALA A 201 3.03 7.99 13.27
CA ALA A 201 3.84 8.03 14.47
C ALA A 201 3.07 7.49 15.70
N PRO A 202 3.71 6.76 16.63
CA PRO A 202 3.05 6.13 17.77
C PRO A 202 2.18 7.09 18.59
N GLU A 203 2.67 8.30 18.85
CA GLU A 203 1.96 9.37 19.56
C GLU A 203 0.69 9.83 18.85
N VAL A 204 0.63 9.74 17.52
CA VAL A 204 -0.57 10.03 16.74
C VAL A 204 -1.53 8.85 16.78
N SER A 205 -1.02 7.63 16.54
CA SER A 205 -1.84 6.41 16.58
C SER A 205 -2.52 6.20 17.94
N ALA A 206 -1.89 6.66 19.03
CA ALA A 206 -2.44 6.59 20.38
C ALA A 206 -3.67 7.49 20.60
N MET A 207 -3.92 8.48 19.75
CA MET A 207 -5.08 9.36 19.85
C MET A 207 -6.27 8.94 18.98
N ALA A 208 -6.08 7.89 18.15
CA ALA A 208 -7.06 7.43 17.19
C ALA A 208 -8.12 6.54 17.85
N ASP A 209 -9.37 6.74 17.44
CA ASP A 209 -10.50 5.87 17.76
C ASP A 209 -10.41 4.53 17.03
N ASN A 210 -9.76 4.49 15.86
CA ASN A 210 -9.40 3.25 15.17
C ASN A 210 -8.10 3.39 14.35
N VAL A 211 -7.26 2.36 14.38
CA VAL A 211 -6.03 2.27 13.58
C VAL A 211 -6.10 1.05 12.67
N CYS A 212 -6.12 1.27 11.35
CA CYS A 212 -6.30 0.19 10.38
C CYS A 212 -5.67 0.52 9.00
N SER A 213 -5.60 -0.48 8.12
CA SER A 213 -5.23 -0.28 6.72
C SER A 213 -6.25 0.59 5.98
N THR A 214 -5.96 0.99 4.73
CA THR A 214 -6.93 1.74 3.91
C THR A 214 -8.22 0.96 3.66
N SER A 215 -8.11 -0.34 3.38
CA SER A 215 -9.26 -1.25 3.26
C SER A 215 -10.06 -1.33 4.57
N GLY A 216 -9.37 -1.48 5.70
CA GLY A 216 -10.00 -1.46 7.02
C GLY A 216 -10.69 -0.14 7.35
N MET A 217 -10.18 1.00 6.87
CA MET A 217 -10.83 2.30 7.02
C MET A 217 -12.13 2.36 6.22
N TYR A 218 -12.18 1.84 5.00
CA TYR A 218 -13.42 1.78 4.23
C TYR A 218 -14.47 0.93 4.95
N ASP A 219 -14.08 -0.24 5.44
CA ASP A 219 -14.98 -1.12 6.18
C ASP A 219 -15.50 -0.48 7.47
N TYR A 220 -14.60 0.08 8.27
CA TYR A 220 -14.95 0.76 9.51
C TYR A 220 -15.90 1.94 9.27
N CYS A 221 -15.60 2.79 8.29
CA CYS A 221 -16.45 3.93 7.94
C CYS A 221 -17.81 3.49 7.43
N ARG A 222 -17.89 2.39 6.66
CA ARG A 222 -19.16 1.86 6.14
C ARG A 222 -20.06 1.32 7.25
N THR A 223 -19.50 0.61 8.22
CA THR A 223 -20.29 -0.07 9.28
C THR A 223 -20.49 0.77 10.55
N SER A 224 -19.66 1.80 10.77
CA SER A 224 -19.79 2.66 11.95
C SER A 224 -21.08 3.48 11.94
N PRO A 225 -21.75 3.70 13.08
CA PRO A 225 -22.90 4.61 13.16
C PRO A 225 -22.50 6.09 13.08
N ALA A 226 -21.22 6.43 13.23
CA ALA A 226 -20.76 7.82 13.16
C ALA A 226 -20.91 8.38 11.73
N THR A 227 -21.18 9.68 11.65
CA THR A 227 -21.38 10.42 10.40
C THR A 227 -20.20 11.31 10.02
N ARG A 228 -19.24 11.52 10.93
CA ARG A 228 -18.07 12.38 10.71
C ARG A 228 -16.80 11.67 11.12
N PHE A 229 -15.77 11.76 10.28
CA PHE A 229 -14.48 11.11 10.50
C PHE A 229 -13.33 12.06 10.17
N ILE A 230 -12.38 12.17 11.09
CA ILE A 230 -11.06 12.73 10.81
C ILE A 230 -10.18 11.60 10.29
N VAL A 231 -9.64 11.75 9.07
CA VAL A 231 -8.91 10.73 8.34
C VAL A 231 -7.42 11.04 8.36
N GLY A 232 -6.67 10.20 9.08
CA GLY A 232 -5.22 10.24 9.25
C GLY A 232 -4.48 9.32 8.29
N THR A 233 -4.65 9.54 7.00
CA THR A 233 -3.86 8.89 5.94
C THR A 233 -3.86 9.74 4.66
N GLU A 234 -3.28 9.22 3.57
CA GLU A 234 -3.16 9.96 2.30
C GLU A 234 -4.51 10.37 1.72
N ALA A 235 -4.60 11.60 1.21
CA ALA A 235 -5.85 12.26 0.82
C ALA A 235 -6.66 11.55 -0.28
N GLY A 236 -6.03 10.74 -1.13
CA GLY A 236 -6.70 9.98 -2.20
C GLY A 236 -7.73 8.98 -1.67
N ILE A 237 -7.60 8.54 -0.41
CA ILE A 237 -8.59 7.65 0.23
C ILE A 237 -9.99 8.29 0.27
N LEU A 238 -10.06 9.62 0.30
CA LEU A 238 -11.29 10.38 0.45
C LEU A 238 -12.25 10.19 -0.73
N TYR A 239 -11.73 9.93 -1.94
CA TYR A 239 -12.55 9.68 -3.12
C TYR A 239 -13.48 8.48 -2.89
N LYS A 240 -12.89 7.31 -2.59
CA LYS A 240 -13.65 6.08 -2.37
C LYS A 240 -14.48 6.12 -1.09
N LEU A 241 -14.01 6.77 -0.03
CA LEU A 241 -14.81 6.98 1.19
C LEU A 241 -16.12 7.72 0.89
N ARG A 242 -16.08 8.80 0.08
CA ARG A 242 -17.28 9.55 -0.31
C ARG A 242 -18.21 8.75 -1.19
N LEU A 243 -17.67 7.93 -2.10
CA LEU A 243 -18.48 7.05 -2.94
C LEU A 243 -19.19 5.96 -2.13
N ASP A 244 -18.48 5.33 -1.20
CA ASP A 244 -19.00 4.21 -0.40
C ASP A 244 -19.90 4.66 0.75
N SER A 245 -19.84 5.95 1.10
CA SER A 245 -20.56 6.52 2.24
C SER A 245 -20.97 7.98 1.98
N PRO A 246 -21.86 8.24 1.01
CA PRO A 246 -22.20 9.60 0.56
C PRO A 246 -22.92 10.45 1.63
N GLY A 247 -23.50 9.82 2.65
CA GLY A 247 -24.13 10.50 3.79
C GLY A 247 -23.18 10.86 4.93
N LYS A 248 -21.87 10.63 4.76
CA LYS A 248 -20.85 10.83 5.80
C LYS A 248 -19.86 11.90 5.37
N GLU A 249 -19.32 12.60 6.37
CA GLU A 249 -18.31 13.64 6.19
C GLU A 249 -16.92 13.09 6.52
N PHE A 250 -15.97 13.31 5.61
CA PHE A 250 -14.59 12.87 5.75
C PHE A 250 -13.65 14.07 5.70
N ILE A 251 -12.90 14.25 6.79
CA ILE A 251 -12.09 15.44 7.07
C ILE A 251 -10.64 15.01 7.15
N LEU A 252 -9.77 15.53 6.28
CA LEU A 252 -8.35 15.17 6.32
C LEU A 252 -7.69 15.72 7.59
N ALA A 253 -6.93 14.86 8.30
CA ALA A 253 -6.27 15.24 9.55
C ALA A 253 -5.19 16.32 9.36
N SER A 254 -4.59 16.40 8.18
CA SER A 254 -3.61 17.43 7.83
C SER A 254 -3.53 17.61 6.32
N PRO A 255 -3.41 18.85 5.79
CA PRO A 255 -3.20 19.08 4.36
C PRO A 255 -1.87 18.53 3.86
N ALA A 256 -0.94 18.16 4.75
CA ALA A 256 0.35 17.57 4.40
C ALA A 256 0.28 16.07 4.03
N LEU A 257 -0.87 15.43 4.23
CA LEU A 257 -1.13 14.01 3.94
C LEU A 257 -1.37 13.76 2.45
N PHE A 258 -0.43 14.21 1.63
CA PHE A 258 -0.41 14.03 0.19
C PHE A 258 0.88 13.32 -0.22
N CYS A 259 0.76 12.19 -0.91
CA CYS A 259 1.93 11.47 -1.43
C CYS A 259 2.22 11.95 -2.86
N PRO A 260 3.29 12.74 -3.09
CA PRO A 260 3.56 13.26 -4.43
C PRO A 260 3.78 12.16 -5.46
N ASN A 261 4.41 11.04 -5.07
CA ASN A 261 4.70 9.92 -5.98
C ASN A 261 3.43 9.20 -6.45
N MET A 262 2.44 9.02 -5.57
CA MET A 262 1.13 8.46 -5.94
C MET A 262 0.35 9.36 -6.90
N LYS A 263 0.74 10.63 -7.02
CA LYS A 263 0.04 11.65 -7.80
C LYS A 263 0.79 12.03 -9.07
N LEU A 264 1.90 11.34 -9.36
CA LEU A 264 2.63 11.51 -10.62
C LEU A 264 1.78 11.05 -11.80
N THR A 265 1.20 9.84 -11.72
CA THR A 265 0.42 9.26 -12.83
C THR A 265 -0.88 10.04 -13.07
N SER A 266 -1.01 10.63 -14.25
CA SER A 266 -2.23 11.26 -14.78
C SER A 266 -2.93 10.37 -15.83
N LEU A 267 -4.09 10.83 -16.32
CA LEU A 267 -4.80 10.17 -17.42
C LEU A 267 -3.98 10.18 -18.72
N GLU A 268 -3.24 11.24 -18.99
CA GLU A 268 -2.36 11.36 -20.16
C GLU A 268 -1.23 10.32 -20.12
N ASP A 269 -0.65 10.08 -18.93
CA ASP A 269 0.37 9.03 -18.76
C ASP A 269 -0.22 7.63 -19.00
N VAL A 270 -1.43 7.36 -18.49
CA VAL A 270 -2.15 6.10 -18.73
C VAL A 270 -2.44 5.90 -20.21
N LEU A 271 -2.95 6.94 -20.88
CA LEU A 271 -3.23 6.91 -22.32
C LEU A 271 -1.96 6.63 -23.13
N LEU A 272 -0.87 7.36 -22.84
CA LEU A 272 0.41 7.16 -23.51
C LEU A 272 0.92 5.74 -23.29
N SER A 273 0.85 5.24 -22.06
CA SER A 273 1.31 3.90 -21.71
C SER A 273 0.54 2.81 -22.45
N LEU A 274 -0.78 2.98 -22.63
CA LEU A 274 -1.60 2.06 -23.42
C LEU A 274 -1.32 2.14 -24.93
N GLN A 275 -0.97 3.32 -25.45
CA GLN A 275 -0.61 3.49 -26.87
C GLN A 275 0.73 2.83 -27.21
N THR A 276 1.69 2.87 -26.30
CA THR A 276 3.05 2.34 -26.51
C THR A 276 3.26 0.94 -25.93
N LEU A 277 2.39 0.51 -25.01
CA LEU A 277 2.57 -0.68 -24.16
C LEU A 277 3.88 -0.64 -23.36
N GLU A 278 4.24 0.55 -22.90
CA GLU A 278 5.44 0.86 -22.12
C GLU A 278 5.14 1.92 -21.04
N PRO A 279 5.98 2.08 -20.01
CA PRO A 279 7.11 1.23 -19.63
C PRO A 279 6.67 -0.10 -19.03
N VAL A 280 7.40 -1.17 -19.36
CA VAL A 280 7.17 -2.52 -18.81
C VAL A 280 7.98 -2.71 -17.53
N VAL A 281 7.33 -3.15 -16.46
CA VAL A 281 7.98 -3.60 -15.22
C VAL A 281 8.20 -5.11 -15.29
N SER A 282 9.42 -5.54 -15.00
CA SER A 282 9.79 -6.95 -14.95
C SER A 282 10.71 -7.22 -13.77
N VAL A 283 10.69 -8.46 -13.28
CA VAL A 283 11.54 -8.91 -12.17
C VAL A 283 12.34 -10.12 -12.65
N PRO A 284 13.68 -10.17 -12.48
CA PRO A 284 14.48 -11.32 -12.84
C PRO A 284 13.94 -12.62 -12.21
N GLU A 285 13.91 -13.72 -12.97
CA GLU A 285 13.20 -14.93 -12.57
C GLU A 285 13.69 -15.53 -11.25
N ASP A 286 15.00 -15.47 -10.98
CA ASP A 286 15.61 -15.96 -9.74
C ASP A 286 15.21 -15.12 -8.51
N ILE A 287 15.04 -13.81 -8.68
CA ILE A 287 14.49 -12.90 -7.66
C ILE A 287 12.98 -13.14 -7.52
N ARG A 288 12.28 -13.25 -8.64
CA ARG A 288 10.82 -13.43 -8.70
C ARG A 288 10.38 -14.66 -7.93
N LEU A 289 11.02 -15.81 -8.14
CA LEU A 289 10.66 -17.07 -7.47
C LEU A 289 10.84 -16.99 -5.95
N LYS A 290 11.92 -16.36 -5.48
CA LYS A 290 12.18 -16.15 -4.04
C LYS A 290 11.18 -15.18 -3.42
N ALA A 291 10.96 -14.03 -4.06
CA ALA A 291 10.00 -13.03 -3.62
C ALA A 291 8.57 -13.59 -3.60
N LYS A 292 8.20 -14.39 -4.62
CA LYS A 292 6.93 -15.12 -4.66
C LYS A 292 6.80 -16.04 -3.46
N GLY A 293 7.85 -16.75 -3.06
CA GLY A 293 7.83 -17.60 -1.86
C GLY A 293 7.47 -16.82 -0.58
N ALA A 294 8.01 -15.61 -0.39
CA ALA A 294 7.68 -14.76 0.75
C ALA A 294 6.24 -14.21 0.67
N LEU A 295 5.77 -13.85 -0.53
CA LEU A 295 4.40 -13.42 -0.78
C LEU A 295 3.39 -14.57 -0.57
N ASP A 296 3.66 -15.77 -1.08
CA ASP A 296 2.78 -16.94 -0.92
C ASP A 296 2.60 -17.30 0.55
N ARG A 297 3.67 -17.25 1.36
CA ARG A 297 3.60 -17.49 2.81
C ARG A 297 2.74 -16.45 3.52
N MET A 298 2.81 -15.18 3.11
CA MET A 298 1.92 -14.13 3.61
C MET A 298 0.46 -14.41 3.22
N LEU A 299 0.21 -14.84 1.98
CA LEU A 299 -1.14 -15.11 1.46
C LEU A 299 -1.80 -16.32 2.14
N ALA A 300 -1.01 -17.26 2.65
CA ALA A 300 -1.51 -18.37 3.46
C ALA A 300 -2.02 -17.92 4.85
N VAL A 301 -1.71 -16.69 5.28
CA VAL A 301 -2.22 -16.10 6.52
C VAL A 301 -3.48 -15.28 6.23
N PRO A 302 -4.60 -15.52 6.96
CA PRO A 302 -5.84 -14.77 6.75
C PRO A 302 -5.63 -13.25 6.85
N ARG A 303 -6.37 -12.50 6.03
CA ARG A 303 -6.49 -11.04 6.14
C ARG A 303 -7.56 -10.68 7.17
N ASP A 304 -7.56 -9.44 7.64
CA ASP A 304 -8.62 -8.86 8.49
C ASP A 304 -10.01 -8.94 7.85
#